data_AF-A0A158HYE2-F1
#
_entry.id   AF-A0A158HYE2-F1
#
_cell.length_a   1.000
_cell.length_b   1.000
_cell.length_c   1.000
_cell.angle_alpha   90.00
_cell.angle_beta   90.00
_cell.angle_gamma   90.00
#
_symmetry.space_group_name_H-M   'P 1'
#
loop_
_entity.id
_entity.type
_entity.pdbx_description
1 polymer ?
#
loop_
_entity_poly.entity_id
_entity_poly.type
_entity_poly.pdbx_seq_one_letter_code
_entity_poly.pdbx_strand_id
1 'polypeptide(L)'
;MSPGTTHGAIRNTPNGINAKLDISLSVRTVGAVTQSKESTASHGSRRRSAPLLGFLQRISLDAGLNQWAGVASRNRATCNARILALLGDGKMNGRPVQDVVDIMRRYEETAQATLKAEFEGFLTRIKTTPEATERGVAIAGFKSLEPSKYGFVIKIRQTFETFFASKQEIEAASKSFRYAWSVIGSTYARHHETHLQLRSHRKGEVLPRLRGRGKRKAEEACRARSKARRET
;
A
#
# COMPACT_ATOMS: atom_id res chain seq x y z
N MET A 1 36.91 -22.12 -2.92
CA MET A 1 36.12 -21.89 -1.68
C MET A 1 34.92 -21.04 -2.04
N SER A 2 33.72 -21.64 -2.12
CA SER A 2 32.49 -20.90 -2.43
C SER A 2 31.89 -20.30 -1.15
N PRO A 3 31.68 -18.98 -1.06
CA PRO A 3 31.04 -18.40 0.11
C PRO A 3 29.58 -18.86 0.14
N GLY A 4 29.15 -19.44 1.26
CA GLY A 4 27.81 -19.96 1.47
C GLY A 4 26.74 -18.95 1.05
N THR A 5 25.98 -19.29 0.00
CA THR A 5 24.95 -18.45 -0.61
C THR A 5 23.79 -18.26 0.35
N THR A 6 23.98 -17.38 1.32
CA THR A 6 23.01 -17.02 2.33
C THR A 6 21.79 -16.43 1.60
N HIS A 7 20.74 -17.23 1.32
CA HIS A 7 19.37 -16.87 1.68
C HIS A 7 18.83 -15.45 1.37
N GLY A 8 19.39 -14.65 0.44
CA GLY A 8 19.05 -13.24 0.28
C GLY A 8 17.55 -13.01 0.08
N ALA A 9 16.99 -12.06 0.83
CA ALA A 9 15.57 -11.74 0.79
C ALA A 9 15.13 -11.17 -0.55
N ILE A 10 16.00 -10.44 -1.24
CA ILE A 10 15.76 -9.87 -2.57
C ILE A 10 16.93 -10.28 -3.47
N ARG A 11 16.65 -10.78 -4.67
CA ARG A 11 17.63 -11.27 -5.63
C ARG A 11 17.22 -10.86 -7.04
N ASN A 12 18.18 -10.40 -7.83
CA ASN A 12 17.97 -10.25 -9.27
C ASN A 12 18.16 -11.61 -9.92
N THR A 13 17.24 -11.95 -10.82
CA THR A 13 17.32 -13.15 -11.64
C THR A 13 17.27 -12.72 -13.11
N PRO A 14 17.67 -13.58 -14.06
CA PRO A 14 17.56 -13.25 -15.49
C PRO A 14 16.15 -12.86 -15.91
N ASN A 15 15.13 -13.39 -15.22
CA ASN A 15 13.73 -13.16 -15.53
C ASN A 15 13.12 -11.96 -14.76
N GLY A 16 13.87 -11.29 -13.89
CA GLY A 16 13.38 -10.20 -13.06
C GLY A 16 13.66 -10.38 -11.57
N ILE A 17 13.03 -9.56 -10.73
CA ILE A 17 13.32 -9.53 -9.29
C ILE A 17 12.59 -10.67 -8.55
N ASN A 18 13.31 -11.41 -7.71
CA ASN A 18 12.72 -12.38 -6.80
C ASN A 18 12.85 -11.84 -5.37
N ALA A 19 11.74 -11.48 -4.73
CA ALA A 19 11.67 -10.92 -3.40
C ALA A 19 10.84 -11.80 -2.44
N LYS A 20 11.30 -11.90 -1.19
CA LYS A 20 10.55 -12.42 -0.06
C LYS A 20 10.38 -11.28 0.94
N LEU A 21 9.16 -10.78 1.08
CA LEU A 21 8.81 -9.72 2.01
C LEU A 21 8.35 -10.27 3.36
N ASP A 22 8.50 -9.46 4.40
CA ASP A 22 7.95 -9.71 5.73
C ASP A 22 6.42 -9.55 5.77
N ILE A 23 5.89 -8.66 4.92
CA ILE A 23 4.46 -8.48 4.75
C ILE A 23 3.83 -9.72 4.13
N SER A 24 2.80 -10.24 4.78
CA SER A 24 1.99 -11.32 4.22
C SER A 24 1.08 -10.75 3.14
N LEU A 25 1.14 -11.33 1.93
CA LEU A 25 0.26 -11.01 0.81
C LEU A 25 -1.08 -11.78 0.87
N SER A 26 -1.27 -12.58 1.91
CA SER A 26 -2.53 -13.22 2.26
C SER A 26 -2.67 -13.18 3.77
N VAL A 27 -3.82 -12.75 4.28
CA VAL A 27 -4.12 -12.67 5.71
C VAL A 27 -5.40 -13.40 5.99
N ARG A 28 -5.38 -14.36 6.92
CA ARG A 28 -6.58 -15.10 7.30
C ARG A 28 -7.64 -14.16 7.88
N THR A 29 -8.89 -14.33 7.47
CA THR A 29 -10.04 -13.46 7.84
C THR A 29 -10.69 -13.81 9.18
N VAL A 30 -10.08 -14.67 9.99
CA VAL A 30 -10.61 -15.05 11.31
C VAL A 30 -10.25 -14.01 12.39
N GLY A 31 -11.20 -13.75 13.30
CA GLY A 31 -11.16 -12.69 14.30
C GLY A 31 -9.89 -12.64 15.16
N ALA A 32 -9.46 -11.41 15.47
CA ALA A 32 -8.39 -11.04 16.39
C ALA A 32 -7.21 -12.02 16.46
N VAL A 33 -6.22 -11.83 15.57
CA VAL A 33 -4.92 -12.48 15.70
C VAL A 33 -4.16 -11.81 16.85
N THR A 34 -3.97 -12.55 17.95
CA THR A 34 -2.92 -12.28 18.93
C THR A 34 -1.59 -12.30 18.18
N GLN A 35 -0.81 -11.21 18.24
CA GLN A 35 0.56 -11.21 17.74
C GLN A 35 1.33 -12.35 18.42
N SER A 36 1.55 -13.45 17.71
CA SER A 36 2.48 -14.47 18.15
C SER A 36 3.88 -13.87 18.05
N LYS A 37 4.48 -13.57 19.21
CA LYS A 37 5.92 -13.31 19.35
C LYS A 37 6.70 -14.41 18.64
N GLU A 38 7.77 -14.00 17.98
CA GLU A 38 8.71 -14.85 17.23
C GLU A 38 8.91 -16.24 17.84
N SER A 39 8.61 -17.27 17.06
CA SER A 39 9.09 -18.61 17.36
C SER A 39 10.59 -18.65 17.10
N THR A 40 11.34 -18.90 18.16
CA THR A 40 12.78 -19.15 18.20
C THR A 40 13.23 -20.08 17.07
N ALA A 41 14.40 -19.76 16.51
CA ALA A 41 15.00 -20.31 15.30
C ALA A 41 14.97 -21.85 15.19
N SER A 42 14.37 -22.37 14.12
CA SER A 42 14.76 -23.67 13.57
C SER A 42 15.94 -23.46 12.61
N HIS A 43 17.08 -24.09 12.88
CA HIS A 43 18.28 -24.11 12.03
C HIS A 43 18.06 -24.93 10.74
N GLY A 44 17.12 -24.51 9.90
CA GLY A 44 17.01 -24.89 8.50
C GLY A 44 17.36 -23.68 7.63
N SER A 45 17.93 -23.92 6.44
CA SER A 45 18.25 -22.88 5.45
C SER A 45 16.98 -22.17 4.94
N ARG A 46 16.38 -21.31 5.76
CA ARG A 46 15.17 -20.57 5.43
C ARG A 46 15.57 -19.21 4.86
N ARG A 47 15.03 -18.89 3.68
CA ARG A 47 15.21 -17.56 3.05
C ARG A 47 14.79 -16.44 4.01
N ARG A 48 15.67 -15.46 4.22
CA ARG A 48 15.40 -14.23 4.97
C ARG A 48 14.29 -13.43 4.29
N SER A 49 13.48 -12.71 5.04
CA SER A 49 12.49 -11.77 4.51
C SER A 49 13.01 -10.33 4.60
N ALA A 50 12.56 -9.46 3.70
CA ALA A 50 12.88 -8.04 3.69
C ALA A 50 11.64 -7.20 4.03
N PRO A 51 11.79 -6.05 4.71
CA PRO A 51 10.71 -5.10 4.84
C PRO A 51 10.30 -4.53 3.47
N LEU A 52 9.02 -4.17 3.31
CA LEU A 52 8.53 -3.51 2.10
C LEU A 52 9.38 -2.29 1.72
N LEU A 53 9.78 -1.48 2.71
CA LEU A 53 10.66 -0.33 2.48
C LEU A 53 12.02 -0.75 1.90
N GLY A 54 12.62 -1.83 2.43
CA GLY A 54 13.89 -2.35 1.92
C GLY A 54 13.76 -2.86 0.48
N PHE A 55 12.61 -3.42 0.11
CA PHE A 55 12.29 -3.80 -1.26
C PHE A 55 12.18 -2.59 -2.20
N LEU A 56 11.46 -1.55 -1.79
CA LEU A 56 11.30 -0.34 -2.58
C LEU A 56 12.63 0.41 -2.77
N GLN A 57 13.44 0.48 -1.71
CA GLN A 57 14.79 1.03 -1.79
C GLN A 57 15.66 0.21 -2.76
N ARG A 58 15.56 -1.12 -2.71
CA ARG A 58 16.31 -1.98 -3.63
C ARG A 58 15.90 -1.78 -5.08
N ILE A 59 14.60 -1.67 -5.35
CA ILE A 59 14.10 -1.34 -6.70
C ILE A 59 14.64 0.02 -7.14
N SER A 60 14.59 1.03 -6.27
CA SER A 60 15.07 2.37 -6.60
C SER A 60 16.54 2.37 -7.03
N LEU A 61 17.39 1.61 -6.31
CA LEU A 61 18.80 1.46 -6.62
C LEU A 61 19.02 0.66 -7.91
N ASP A 62 18.41 -0.51 -8.04
CA ASP A 62 18.65 -1.41 -9.17
C ASP A 62 18.05 -0.89 -10.49
N ALA A 63 16.95 -0.13 -10.41
CA ALA A 63 16.39 0.60 -11.56
C ALA A 63 17.14 1.91 -11.85
N GLY A 64 18.19 2.23 -11.08
CA GLY A 64 19.00 3.43 -11.27
C GLY A 64 18.21 4.73 -11.10
N LEU A 65 17.17 4.74 -10.26
CA LEU A 65 16.35 5.95 -9.99
C LEU A 65 17.08 6.95 -9.09
N ASN A 66 18.24 6.57 -8.55
CA ASN A 66 19.17 7.45 -7.85
C ASN A 66 20.28 7.98 -8.77
N GLN A 67 20.38 7.51 -10.03
CA GLN A 67 21.44 7.86 -10.97
C GLN A 67 20.86 8.66 -12.14
N TRP A 68 21.17 9.96 -12.19
CA TRP A 68 20.61 10.89 -13.17
C TRP A 68 21.64 11.54 -14.09
N ALA A 69 22.92 11.17 -13.98
CA ALA A 69 23.94 11.64 -14.90
C ALA A 69 23.72 11.05 -16.29
N GLY A 70 23.70 11.91 -17.33
CA GLY A 70 23.60 11.48 -18.73
C GLY A 70 22.22 11.00 -19.21
N VAL A 71 21.15 11.21 -18.43
CA VAL A 71 19.79 10.78 -18.81
C VAL A 71 18.97 11.96 -19.32
N ALA A 72 18.31 11.79 -20.48
CA ALA A 72 17.58 12.86 -21.17
C ALA A 72 16.44 13.51 -20.35
N SER A 73 15.78 12.76 -19.45
CA SER A 73 14.80 13.35 -18.52
C SER A 73 14.47 12.46 -17.31
N ARG A 74 14.25 13.12 -16.17
CA ARG A 74 13.70 12.52 -14.94
C ARG A 74 12.18 12.69 -14.93
N ASN A 75 11.48 11.81 -15.64
CA ASN A 75 10.01 11.84 -15.71
C ASN A 75 9.40 10.50 -15.27
N ARG A 76 8.11 10.53 -14.92
CA ARG A 76 7.37 9.36 -14.41
C ARG A 76 7.35 8.19 -15.41
N ALA A 77 7.28 8.45 -16.71
CA ALA A 77 7.28 7.40 -17.72
C ALA A 77 8.62 6.65 -17.75
N THR A 78 9.74 7.37 -17.72
CA THR A 78 11.09 6.79 -17.63
C THR A 78 11.27 5.99 -16.35
N CYS A 79 10.85 6.52 -15.19
CA CYS A 79 10.91 5.78 -13.92
C CYS A 79 10.09 4.48 -13.99
N ASN A 80 8.84 4.56 -14.45
CA ASN A 80 7.97 3.40 -14.56
C ASN A 80 8.55 2.34 -15.49
N ALA A 81 9.05 2.73 -16.66
CA ALA A 81 9.66 1.80 -17.60
C ALA A 81 10.86 1.07 -16.99
N ARG A 82 11.73 1.78 -16.27
CA ARG A 82 12.88 1.18 -15.58
C ARG A 82 12.45 0.23 -14.45
N ILE A 83 11.44 0.60 -13.67
CA ILE A 83 10.89 -0.27 -12.63
C ILE A 83 10.29 -1.53 -13.26
N LEU A 84 9.44 -1.40 -14.27
CA LEU A 84 8.80 -2.52 -14.94
C LEU A 84 9.82 -3.48 -15.58
N ALA A 85 10.85 -2.94 -16.23
CA ALA A 85 11.94 -3.74 -16.79
C ALA A 85 12.71 -4.51 -15.70
N LEU A 86 12.95 -3.90 -14.54
CA LEU A 86 13.58 -4.57 -13.41
C LEU A 86 12.69 -5.67 -12.80
N LEU A 87 11.39 -5.40 -12.67
CA LEU A 87 10.44 -6.34 -12.10
C LEU A 87 10.32 -7.60 -12.96
N GLY A 88 10.21 -7.44 -14.29
CA GLY A 88 10.11 -8.55 -15.25
C GLY A 88 9.05 -9.59 -14.89
N ASP A 89 9.33 -10.85 -15.20
CA ASP A 89 8.60 -12.04 -14.75
C ASP A 89 9.03 -12.50 -13.34
N GLY A 90 9.41 -11.54 -12.51
CA GLY A 90 9.86 -11.73 -11.14
C GLY A 90 8.81 -12.36 -10.24
N LYS A 91 9.23 -12.69 -9.01
CA LYS A 91 8.33 -13.23 -7.98
C LYS A 91 8.41 -12.45 -6.69
N MET A 92 7.27 -12.20 -6.07
CA MET A 92 7.16 -11.64 -4.73
C MET A 92 6.40 -12.61 -3.83
N ASN A 93 7.03 -13.04 -2.74
CA ASN A 93 6.48 -14.07 -1.84
C ASN A 93 6.04 -15.35 -2.57
N GLY A 94 6.74 -15.70 -3.65
CA GLY A 94 6.46 -16.88 -4.48
C GLY A 94 5.39 -16.68 -5.56
N ARG A 95 4.67 -15.55 -5.57
CA ARG A 95 3.69 -15.20 -6.61
C ARG A 95 4.34 -14.38 -7.72
N PRO A 96 3.84 -14.44 -8.97
CA PRO A 96 4.27 -13.54 -10.03
C PRO A 96 4.11 -12.08 -9.61
N VAL A 97 5.13 -11.25 -9.85
CA VAL A 97 5.13 -9.85 -9.41
C VAL A 97 3.96 -9.07 -10.01
N GLN A 98 3.60 -9.32 -11.26
CA GLN A 98 2.48 -8.71 -11.97
C GLN A 98 1.10 -8.98 -11.34
N ASP A 99 0.99 -10.03 -10.52
CA ASP A 99 -0.28 -10.35 -9.84
C ASP A 99 -0.42 -9.60 -8.52
N VAL A 100 0.68 -9.12 -7.95
CA VAL A 100 0.74 -8.58 -6.59
C VAL A 100 1.32 -7.17 -6.49
N VAL A 101 1.94 -6.67 -7.57
CA VAL A 101 2.44 -5.31 -7.68
C VAL A 101 1.87 -4.65 -8.91
N ASP A 102 1.23 -3.49 -8.72
CA ASP A 102 0.77 -2.62 -9.80
C ASP A 102 1.60 -1.34 -9.84
N ILE A 103 2.20 -1.05 -11.00
CA ILE A 103 2.97 0.19 -11.24
C ILE A 103 2.13 1.09 -12.12
N MET A 104 1.41 2.02 -11.51
CA MET A 104 0.50 2.87 -12.26
C MET A 104 1.26 3.81 -13.20
N ARG A 105 0.86 3.78 -14.47
CA ARG A 105 1.35 4.68 -15.53
C ARG A 105 1.11 6.14 -15.19
N ARG A 106 1.79 7.03 -15.91
CA ARG A 106 1.58 8.48 -15.81
C ARG A 106 0.11 8.78 -16.14
N TYR A 107 -0.51 9.64 -15.34
CA TYR A 107 -1.85 10.11 -15.63
C TYR A 107 -1.84 11.02 -16.87
N GLU A 108 -2.66 10.65 -17.85
CA GLU A 108 -3.01 11.46 -19.01
C GLU A 108 -4.53 11.42 -19.14
N GLU A 109 -5.15 12.59 -19.31
CA GLU A 109 -6.61 12.71 -19.27
C GLU A 109 -7.28 11.87 -20.37
N THR A 110 -6.68 11.84 -21.56
CA THR A 110 -7.10 11.00 -22.70
C THR A 110 -7.00 9.50 -22.40
N ALA A 111 -6.12 9.08 -21.50
CA ALA A 111 -5.89 7.68 -21.14
C ALA A 111 -6.64 7.26 -19.86
N GLN A 112 -7.43 8.14 -19.26
CA GLN A 112 -8.02 7.91 -17.93
C GLN A 112 -8.85 6.63 -17.85
N ALA A 113 -9.71 6.36 -18.84
CA ALA A 113 -10.55 5.17 -18.86
C ALA A 113 -9.72 3.89 -18.87
N THR A 114 -8.64 3.88 -19.67
CA THR A 114 -7.71 2.75 -19.76
C THR A 114 -6.94 2.53 -18.46
N LEU A 115 -6.41 3.60 -17.85
CA LEU A 115 -5.69 3.53 -16.58
C LEU A 115 -6.59 3.02 -15.45
N LYS A 116 -7.86 3.43 -15.45
CA LYS A 116 -8.86 2.94 -14.50
C LYS A 116 -9.12 1.45 -14.71
N ALA A 117 -9.35 1.01 -15.95
CA ALA A 117 -9.61 -0.40 -16.26
C ALA A 117 -8.42 -1.32 -15.89
N GLU A 118 -7.19 -0.89 -16.16
CA GLU A 118 -5.97 -1.62 -15.74
C GLU A 118 -5.92 -1.81 -14.23
N PHE A 119 -6.21 -0.74 -13.48
CA PHE A 119 -6.20 -0.79 -12.02
C PHE A 119 -7.35 -1.60 -11.45
N GLU A 120 -8.55 -1.50 -12.01
CA GLU A 120 -9.67 -2.37 -11.64
C GLU A 120 -9.32 -3.83 -11.90
N GLY A 121 -8.68 -4.15 -13.03
CA GLY A 121 -8.14 -5.48 -13.30
C GLY A 121 -7.17 -5.95 -12.22
N PHE A 122 -6.27 -5.08 -11.75
CA PHE A 122 -5.42 -5.37 -10.59
C PHE A 122 -6.23 -5.63 -9.31
N LEU A 123 -7.21 -4.79 -8.98
CA LEU A 123 -8.05 -4.97 -7.81
C LEU A 123 -8.87 -6.26 -7.84
N THR A 124 -9.32 -6.73 -9.01
CA THR A 124 -10.05 -8.01 -9.13
C THR A 124 -9.22 -9.22 -8.75
N ARG A 125 -7.88 -9.13 -8.85
CA ARG A 125 -6.95 -10.17 -8.38
C ARG A 125 -6.84 -10.20 -6.86
N ILE A 126 -7.09 -9.07 -6.19
CA ILE A 126 -7.08 -8.96 -4.73
C ILE A 126 -8.43 -9.45 -4.19
N LYS A 127 -8.50 -10.75 -3.89
CA LYS A 127 -9.72 -11.40 -3.41
C LYS A 127 -9.78 -11.42 -1.88
N THR A 128 -10.95 -11.10 -1.35
CA THR A 128 -11.31 -11.43 0.03
C THR A 128 -12.25 -12.62 0.00
N THR A 129 -11.85 -13.69 0.69
CA THR A 129 -12.66 -14.89 0.94
C THR A 129 -12.96 -14.95 2.44
N PRO A 130 -13.93 -15.77 2.89
CA PRO A 130 -14.19 -15.99 4.31
C PRO A 130 -12.99 -16.53 5.09
N GLU A 131 -12.01 -17.12 4.41
CA GLU A 131 -10.82 -17.74 4.99
C GLU A 131 -9.56 -16.86 4.91
N ALA A 132 -9.42 -16.05 3.86
CA ALA A 132 -8.30 -15.14 3.68
C ALA A 132 -8.61 -13.92 2.79
N THR A 133 -7.96 -12.81 3.11
CA THR A 133 -7.83 -11.61 2.29
C THR A 133 -6.46 -11.59 1.63
N GLU A 134 -6.45 -11.61 0.31
CA GLU A 134 -5.25 -11.32 -0.49
C GLU A 134 -4.90 -9.83 -0.39
N ARG A 135 -3.62 -9.51 -0.55
CA ARG A 135 -3.10 -8.14 -0.54
C ARG A 135 -2.16 -7.93 -1.72
N GLY A 136 -2.18 -6.71 -2.24
CA GLY A 136 -1.25 -6.25 -3.27
C GLY A 136 -0.57 -4.94 -2.88
N VAL A 137 0.41 -4.54 -3.68
CA VAL A 137 1.14 -3.28 -3.57
C VAL A 137 0.85 -2.46 -4.82
N ALA A 138 0.42 -1.21 -4.67
CA ALA A 138 0.26 -0.30 -5.80
C ALA A 138 1.25 0.88 -5.66
N ILE A 139 1.95 1.21 -6.74
CA ILE A 139 2.81 2.39 -6.82
C ILE A 139 2.10 3.42 -7.71
N ALA A 140 1.41 4.35 -7.06
CA ALA A 140 0.54 5.33 -7.69
C ALA A 140 0.97 6.78 -7.42
N GLY A 141 0.42 7.71 -8.20
CA GLY A 141 0.59 9.14 -7.94
C GLY A 141 -0.56 9.67 -7.09
N PHE A 142 -0.27 10.46 -6.06
CA PHE A 142 -1.32 11.11 -5.27
C PHE A 142 -1.95 12.30 -5.99
N LYS A 143 -3.29 12.35 -5.90
CA LYS A 143 -4.10 13.50 -6.26
C LYS A 143 -4.35 14.37 -5.05
N SER A 144 -4.82 13.81 -3.95
CA SER A 144 -4.98 14.52 -2.69
C SER A 144 -4.89 13.59 -1.49
N LEU A 145 -4.63 14.21 -0.34
CA LEU A 145 -4.62 13.56 0.97
C LEU A 145 -5.43 14.46 1.91
N GLU A 146 -6.57 13.96 2.38
CA GLU A 146 -7.53 14.73 3.17
C GLU A 146 -7.74 14.06 4.53
N PRO A 147 -7.68 14.78 5.66
CA PRO A 147 -8.00 14.20 6.96
C PRO A 147 -9.49 13.81 7.01
N SER A 148 -9.79 12.75 7.76
CA SER A 148 -11.14 12.25 8.02
C SER A 148 -11.29 11.89 9.50
N LYS A 149 -12.52 11.61 9.94
CA LYS A 149 -12.80 11.18 11.33
C LYS A 149 -11.99 9.94 11.76
N TYR A 150 -11.60 9.09 10.82
CA TYR A 150 -10.98 7.79 11.09
C TYR A 150 -9.50 7.69 10.68
N GLY A 151 -8.90 8.78 10.20
CA GLY A 151 -7.56 8.77 9.62
C GLY A 151 -7.50 9.70 8.43
N PHE A 152 -7.02 9.22 7.28
CA PHE A 152 -6.92 10.01 6.05
C PHE A 152 -7.62 9.32 4.90
N VAL A 153 -8.24 10.15 4.05
CA VAL A 153 -8.74 9.82 2.73
C VAL A 153 -7.63 10.13 1.73
N ILE A 154 -7.31 9.15 0.91
CA ILE A 154 -6.31 9.24 -0.15
C ILE A 154 -7.04 9.12 -1.49
N LYS A 155 -6.79 10.10 -2.34
CA LYS A 155 -7.20 10.06 -3.75
C LYS A 155 -5.95 9.90 -4.60
N ILE A 156 -5.95 8.90 -5.47
CA ILE A 156 -4.89 8.73 -6.48
C ILE A 156 -5.26 9.46 -7.76
N ARG A 157 -4.30 9.80 -8.62
CA ARG A 157 -4.58 10.55 -9.85
C ARG A 157 -5.29 9.72 -10.91
N GLN A 158 -4.92 8.45 -10.97
CA GLN A 158 -5.33 7.52 -12.02
C GLN A 158 -6.77 7.01 -11.84
N THR A 159 -7.35 7.12 -10.64
CA THR A 159 -8.72 6.67 -10.37
C THR A 159 -9.47 7.69 -9.50
N PHE A 160 -10.79 7.62 -9.54
CA PHE A 160 -11.66 8.39 -8.64
C PHE A 160 -12.00 7.64 -7.36
N GLU A 161 -11.41 6.46 -7.16
CA GLU A 161 -11.64 5.68 -5.96
C GLU A 161 -10.99 6.34 -4.74
N THR A 162 -11.63 6.10 -3.60
CA THR A 162 -11.16 6.62 -2.31
C THR A 162 -10.50 5.51 -1.53
N PHE A 163 -9.27 5.74 -1.11
CA PHE A 163 -8.52 4.86 -0.23
C PHE A 163 -8.41 5.48 1.16
N PHE A 164 -8.16 4.64 2.15
CA PHE A 164 -8.02 5.09 3.54
C PHE A 164 -6.68 4.67 4.10
N ALA A 165 -6.07 5.54 4.89
CA ALA A 165 -4.89 5.25 5.67
C ALA A 165 -5.07 5.66 7.12
N SER A 166 -4.39 4.95 8.02
CA SER A 166 -4.41 5.32 9.43
C SER A 166 -3.65 6.63 9.66
N LYS A 167 -4.03 7.35 10.70
CA LYS A 167 -3.34 8.58 11.11
C LYS A 167 -1.84 8.34 11.39
N GLN A 168 -1.53 7.22 12.05
CA GLN A 168 -0.17 6.86 12.42
C GLN A 168 0.73 6.66 11.18
N GLU A 169 0.24 5.97 10.15
CA GLU A 169 1.00 5.74 8.91
C GLU A 169 1.29 7.05 8.18
N ILE A 170 0.29 7.94 8.07
CA ILE A 170 0.42 9.24 7.41
C ILE A 170 1.35 10.19 8.17
N GLU A 171 1.27 10.22 9.50
CA GLU A 171 2.15 11.07 10.30
C GLU A 171 3.60 10.59 10.25
N ALA A 172 3.84 9.28 10.29
CA ALA A 172 5.18 8.73 10.13
C ALA A 172 5.75 9.08 8.74
N ALA A 173 4.98 8.85 7.68
CA ALA A 173 5.41 9.11 6.32
C ALA A 173 5.63 10.62 6.05
N SER A 174 4.78 11.50 6.58
CA SER A 174 4.95 12.95 6.42
C SER A 174 6.19 13.49 7.14
N LYS A 175 6.57 12.90 8.28
CA LYS A 175 7.81 13.24 8.99
C LYS A 175 9.05 12.80 8.21
N SER A 176 9.04 11.57 7.69
CA SER A 176 10.18 11.00 6.95
C SER A 176 10.37 11.64 5.57
N PHE A 177 9.30 12.08 4.92
CA PHE A 177 9.33 12.59 3.54
C PHE A 177 8.74 13.99 3.42
N ARG A 178 9.11 14.90 4.34
CA ARG A 178 8.52 16.24 4.47
C ARG A 178 8.42 17.01 3.15
N TYR A 179 9.47 17.00 2.32
CA TYR A 179 9.49 17.69 1.03
C TYR A 179 8.53 17.06 0.00
N ALA A 180 8.52 15.73 -0.10
CA ALA A 180 7.56 15.04 -0.96
C ALA A 180 6.12 15.28 -0.50
N TRP A 181 5.91 15.38 0.81
CA TRP A 181 4.61 15.64 1.41
C TRP A 181 4.07 17.04 1.07
N SER A 182 4.94 18.06 1.07
CA SER A 182 4.53 19.44 0.80
C SER A 182 4.11 19.69 -0.65
N VAL A 183 4.43 18.79 -1.57
CA VAL A 183 4.08 18.91 -2.99
C VAL A 183 2.91 18.00 -3.41
N ILE A 184 2.30 17.26 -2.47
CA ILE A 184 1.10 16.46 -2.75
C ILE A 184 -0.02 17.38 -3.27
N GLY A 185 -0.68 16.96 -4.35
CA GLY A 185 -1.75 17.74 -4.99
C GLY A 185 -1.30 18.86 -5.91
N SER A 186 -0.01 19.22 -5.93
CA SER A 186 0.51 20.17 -6.93
C SER A 186 0.59 19.51 -8.31
N THR A 187 0.06 20.18 -9.34
CA THR A 187 0.21 19.80 -10.75
C THR A 187 1.65 19.96 -11.25
N TYR A 188 2.43 20.81 -10.58
CA TYR A 188 3.83 21.12 -10.87
C TYR A 188 4.84 20.35 -10.01
N ALA A 189 4.38 19.47 -9.12
CA ALA A 189 5.26 18.64 -8.31
C ALA A 189 6.18 17.81 -9.22
N ARG A 190 7.45 18.21 -9.30
CA ARG A 190 8.49 17.34 -9.88
C ARG A 190 8.50 16.06 -9.05
N HIS A 191 8.22 14.97 -9.73
CA HIS A 191 7.71 13.71 -9.19
C HIS A 191 8.50 13.18 -7.99
N HIS A 192 7.84 13.14 -6.83
CA HIS A 192 8.30 12.35 -5.69
C HIS A 192 7.42 11.10 -5.56
N GLU A 193 8.09 9.97 -5.42
CA GLU A 193 7.50 8.65 -5.25
C GLU A 193 7.10 8.50 -3.78
N THR A 194 5.80 8.50 -3.51
CA THR A 194 5.29 8.26 -2.16
C THR A 194 4.63 6.89 -2.16
N HIS A 195 5.14 6.00 -1.31
CA HIS A 195 4.69 4.62 -1.22
C HIS A 195 3.59 4.50 -0.17
N LEU A 196 2.47 3.90 -0.53
CA LEU A 196 1.38 3.68 0.40
C LEU A 196 0.80 2.29 0.19
N GLN A 197 0.81 1.52 1.27
CA GLN A 197 0.24 0.18 1.27
C GLN A 197 -1.28 0.32 1.27
N LEU A 198 -1.90 0.12 0.11
CA LEU A 198 -3.35 0.17 -0.02
C LEU A 198 -3.96 -1.05 0.70
N ARG A 199 -4.73 -0.79 1.76
CA ARG A 199 -5.73 -1.74 2.25
C ARG A 199 -7.05 -1.41 1.56
N SER A 200 -7.52 -2.29 0.66
CA SER A 200 -8.83 -2.14 0.06
C SER A 200 -9.89 -2.53 1.09
N HIS A 201 -10.68 -1.56 1.55
CA HIS A 201 -11.98 -1.80 2.16
C HIS A 201 -13.03 -1.24 1.20
N ARG A 202 -13.75 -2.13 0.51
CA ARG A 202 -14.90 -1.72 -0.31
C ARG A 202 -16.05 -1.29 0.60
N LYS A 203 -16.72 -0.19 0.23
CA LYS A 203 -18.01 0.20 0.81
C LYS A 203 -18.98 -0.99 0.67
N GLY A 204 -19.37 -1.59 1.79
CA GLY A 204 -20.32 -2.72 1.85
C GLY A 204 -19.99 -3.78 2.90
N GLU A 205 -18.76 -3.86 3.41
CA GLU A 205 -18.43 -4.74 4.53
C GLU A 205 -18.86 -4.11 5.86
N VAL A 206 -19.91 -4.69 6.45
CA VAL A 206 -20.41 -4.39 7.78
C VAL A 206 -19.29 -4.68 8.80
N LEU A 207 -18.82 -3.64 9.49
CA LEU A 207 -17.95 -3.80 10.66
C LEU A 207 -18.61 -4.78 11.65
N PRO A 208 -17.88 -5.77 12.20
CA PRO A 208 -18.41 -6.57 13.28
C PRO A 208 -18.79 -5.66 14.44
N ARG A 209 -20.06 -5.75 14.86
CA ARG A 209 -20.62 -5.08 16.03
C ARG A 209 -19.71 -5.33 17.24
N LEU A 210 -18.97 -4.30 17.65
CA LEU A 210 -18.49 -4.22 19.02
C LEU A 210 -19.72 -4.01 19.92
N ARG A 211 -20.26 -5.11 20.45
CA ARG A 211 -21.08 -5.08 21.66
C ARG A 211 -20.19 -4.57 22.79
N GLY A 212 -20.28 -3.29 23.10
CA GLY A 212 -19.61 -2.66 24.23
C GLY A 212 -20.57 -1.72 24.93
N ARG A 213 -20.83 -1.99 26.21
CA ARG A 213 -21.72 -1.25 27.12
C ARG A 213 -21.47 0.27 27.02
N GLY A 214 -22.48 1.00 26.54
CA GLY A 214 -22.41 2.47 26.45
C GLY A 214 -23.69 3.12 25.94
N LYS A 215 -24.55 2.36 25.22
CA LYS A 215 -25.78 2.91 24.63
C LYS A 215 -26.84 3.39 25.63
N ARG A 216 -26.88 2.85 26.87
CA ARG A 216 -27.91 3.28 27.85
C ARG A 216 -27.70 4.70 28.37
N LYS A 217 -26.46 5.18 28.52
CA LYS A 217 -26.21 6.57 29.00
C LYS A 217 -26.44 7.64 27.93
N ALA A 218 -26.29 7.29 26.64
CA ALA A 218 -26.51 8.24 25.55
C ALA A 218 -28.00 8.46 25.24
N GLU A 219 -28.84 7.42 25.35
CA GLU A 219 -30.29 7.56 25.16
C GLU A 219 -30.97 8.30 26.34
N GLU A 220 -30.48 8.10 27.56
CA GLU A 220 -31.01 8.77 28.75
C GLU A 220 -30.68 10.28 28.76
N ALA A 221 -29.48 10.66 28.31
CA ALA A 221 -29.08 12.06 28.12
C ALA A 221 -29.86 12.76 26.99
N CYS A 222 -30.25 12.03 25.95
CA CYS A 222 -31.04 12.58 24.85
C CYS A 222 -32.52 12.76 25.23
N ARG A 223 -33.08 11.85 26.04
CA ARG A 223 -34.43 12.00 26.60
C ARG A 223 -34.54 13.17 27.57
N ALA A 224 -33.56 13.36 28.46
CA ALA A 224 -33.55 14.49 29.40
C ALA A 224 -33.52 15.85 28.69
N ARG A 225 -32.75 15.98 27.58
CA ARG A 225 -32.70 17.21 26.78
C ARG A 225 -33.98 17.48 25.98
N SER A 226 -34.71 16.44 25.56
CA SER A 226 -35.99 16.61 24.88
C SER A 226 -37.12 17.06 25.81
N LYS A 227 -37.04 16.74 27.11
CA LYS A 227 -38.04 17.11 28.11
C LYS A 227 -37.89 18.57 28.55
N ALA A 228 -36.66 19.03 28.75
CA ALA A 228 -36.35 20.42 29.12
C ALA A 228 -36.67 21.46 28.03
N ARG A 229 -36.92 21.04 26.79
CA ARG A 229 -37.23 21.93 25.65
C ARG A 229 -38.74 22.06 25.36
N ARG A 230 -39.58 21.40 26.15
CA ARG A 230 -41.05 21.47 26.04
C ARG A 230 -41.71 22.26 27.19
N GLU A 231 -40.93 22.72 28.17
CA GLU A 231 -41.42 23.43 29.36
C GLU A 231 -40.93 24.90 29.42
N THR A 232 -40.49 25.46 28.29
CA THR A 232 -40.21 26.89 28.09
C THR A 232 -40.97 27.41 26.89
#